data_AF-A0A973QUS2-F1
#
_entry.id   AF-A0A973QUS2-F1
#
_cell.length_a   1.000
_cell.length_b   1.000
_cell.length_c   1.000
_cell.angle_alpha   90.00
_cell.angle_beta   90.00
_cell.angle_gamma   90.00
#
_symmetry.space_group_name_H-M   'P 1'
#
loop_
_entity.id
_entity.type
_entity.pdbx_description
1 polymer ?
#
loop_
_entity_poly.entity_id
_entity_poly.type
_entity_poly.pdbx_seq_one_letter_code
_entity_poly.pdbx_strand_id
1 'polypeptide(L)'
;VCGLLTARPKLVHQLPGNEMRRGGAWPSPRSWEMTLCLIAFATAAGSSRDVLSLLVRGTVGDGPGLELLASLDRLDLPDPEVLLADPAHAELPERGDLRQAVLDGVVAAVRRRPEKSRWDAAWALLVRALETGAPDLVVVPATTLATLRREDWDVPASIEKLAGAVSVSRRADEAAARTALTVKAAR
;
A
#
# COMPACT_ATOMS: atom_id res chain seq x y z
N VAL A 1 12.88 5.80 -9.77
CA VAL A 1 13.88 6.59 -9.01
C VAL A 1 13.51 8.05 -8.90
N CYS A 2 13.31 8.79 -10.00
CA CYS A 2 12.96 10.22 -9.96
C CYS A 2 11.76 10.52 -9.05
N GLY A 3 10.66 9.77 -9.17
CA GLY A 3 9.48 9.93 -8.29
C GLY A 3 9.80 9.80 -6.80
N LEU A 4 10.67 8.84 -6.41
CA LEU A 4 11.13 8.72 -5.02
C LEU A 4 11.93 9.95 -4.60
N LEU A 5 12.92 10.36 -5.39
CA LEU A 5 13.81 11.47 -5.02
C LEU A 5 13.09 12.82 -4.99
N THR A 6 12.04 13.00 -5.81
CA THR A 6 11.14 14.15 -5.71
C THR A 6 10.36 14.13 -4.40
N ALA A 7 9.82 12.98 -3.98
CA ALA A 7 9.09 12.85 -2.73
C ALA A 7 10.00 12.90 -1.47
N ARG A 8 11.27 12.51 -1.63
CA ARG A 8 12.26 12.36 -0.56
C ARG A 8 13.59 13.02 -0.95
N PRO A 9 13.66 14.36 -1.10
CA PRO A 9 14.85 15.04 -1.61
C PRO A 9 16.09 14.82 -0.73
N LYS A 10 15.90 14.56 0.57
CA LYS A 10 16.99 14.21 1.49
C LYS A 10 17.76 12.95 1.10
N LEU A 11 17.18 12.06 0.30
CA LEU A 11 17.85 10.84 -0.16
C LEU A 11 18.83 11.10 -1.31
N VAL A 12 18.81 12.27 -1.96
CA VAL A 12 19.71 12.55 -3.10
C VAL A 12 21.18 12.45 -2.71
N HIS A 13 21.52 12.87 -1.49
CA HIS A 13 22.88 12.84 -0.97
C HIS A 13 22.89 12.69 0.55
N GLN A 14 23.40 11.56 1.06
CA GLN A 14 23.57 11.33 2.49
C GLN A 14 24.95 10.71 2.77
N LEU A 15 25.96 11.58 2.81
CA LEU A 15 27.32 11.17 3.16
C LEU A 15 27.36 10.69 4.62
N PRO A 16 27.81 9.45 4.90
CA PRO A 16 27.99 9.01 6.27
C PRO A 16 29.04 9.85 7.01
N GLY A 17 28.73 10.27 8.24
CA GLY A 17 29.66 11.06 9.06
C GLY A 17 30.89 10.28 9.54
N ASN A 18 30.80 8.95 9.65
CA ASN A 18 31.93 8.11 10.03
C ASN A 18 32.70 7.60 8.81
N GLU A 19 34.02 7.53 8.90
CA GLU A 19 34.89 7.12 7.79
C GLU A 19 34.70 5.67 7.38
N MET A 20 34.47 4.77 8.35
CA MET A 20 34.27 3.35 8.07
C MET A 20 33.07 3.07 7.16
N ARG A 21 31.97 3.82 7.29
CA ARG A 21 30.78 3.66 6.42
C ARG A 21 30.91 4.41 5.09
N ARG A 22 31.85 5.36 4.95
CA ARG A 22 32.10 6.07 3.69
C ARG A 22 32.68 5.15 2.61
N GLY A 23 33.33 4.05 2.99
CA GLY A 23 33.80 3.01 2.07
C GLY A 23 32.73 2.02 1.60
N GLY A 24 31.52 2.07 2.18
CA GLY A 24 30.39 1.22 1.81
C GLY A 24 29.42 1.88 0.84
N ALA A 25 28.25 1.25 0.64
CA ALA A 25 27.17 1.80 -0.15
C ALA A 25 26.44 2.93 0.61
N TRP A 26 26.23 4.07 -0.06
CA TRP A 26 25.49 5.21 0.48
C TRP A 26 24.92 6.07 -0.66
N PRO A 27 23.85 6.85 -0.41
CA PRO A 27 23.16 7.55 -1.48
C PRO A 27 23.90 8.84 -1.86
N SER A 28 24.21 8.95 -3.14
CA SER A 28 24.87 10.06 -3.80
C SER A 28 24.32 10.16 -5.23
N PRO A 29 24.48 11.31 -5.93
CA PRO A 29 24.07 11.40 -7.33
C PRO A 29 24.66 10.28 -8.21
N ARG A 30 25.94 9.95 -8.01
CA ARG A 30 26.62 8.85 -8.73
C ARG A 30 26.02 7.49 -8.42
N SER A 31 25.77 7.19 -7.15
CA SER A 31 25.19 5.89 -6.79
C SER A 31 23.75 5.75 -7.27
N TRP A 32 22.95 6.82 -7.27
CA TRP A 32 21.60 6.81 -7.85
C TRP A 32 21.59 6.61 -9.37
N GLU A 33 22.54 7.20 -10.09
CA GLU A 33 22.72 6.96 -11.52
C GLU A 33 23.07 5.48 -11.78
N MET A 34 23.99 4.91 -11.00
CA MET A 34 24.31 3.49 -11.08
C MET A 34 23.10 2.60 -10.77
N THR A 35 22.34 2.94 -9.72
CA THR A 35 21.09 2.22 -9.37
C THR A 35 20.10 2.22 -10.53
N LEU A 36 19.92 3.35 -11.22
CA LEU A 36 19.06 3.45 -12.41
C LEU A 36 19.49 2.50 -13.52
N CYS A 37 20.78 2.50 -13.88
CA CYS A 37 21.32 1.61 -14.90
C CYS A 37 21.16 0.12 -14.52
N LEU A 38 21.44 -0.22 -13.26
CA LEU A 38 21.31 -1.60 -12.77
C LEU A 38 19.87 -2.09 -12.75
N ILE A 39 18.90 -1.23 -12.40
CA ILE A 39 17.47 -1.57 -12.49
C ILE A 39 17.11 -1.87 -13.94
N ALA A 40 17.47 -0.98 -14.87
CA ALA A 40 17.15 -1.16 -16.29
C ALA A 40 17.74 -2.48 -16.84
N PHE A 41 19.00 -2.78 -16.52
CA PHE A 41 19.64 -4.02 -16.93
C PHE A 41 18.99 -5.25 -16.30
N ALA A 42 18.78 -5.25 -14.98
CA ALA A 42 18.19 -6.37 -14.26
C ALA A 42 16.76 -6.68 -14.76
N THR A 43 15.97 -5.64 -15.03
CA THR A 43 14.64 -5.79 -15.64
C THR A 43 14.73 -6.38 -17.05
N ALA A 44 15.60 -5.85 -17.91
CA ALA A 44 15.78 -6.37 -19.27
C ALA A 44 16.29 -7.83 -19.30
N ALA A 45 17.11 -8.21 -18.32
CA ALA A 45 17.63 -9.56 -18.15
C ALA A 45 16.64 -10.53 -17.48
N GLY A 46 15.45 -10.07 -17.08
CA GLY A 46 14.49 -10.90 -16.33
C GLY A 46 15.03 -11.39 -14.98
N SER A 47 15.93 -10.61 -14.36
CA SER A 47 16.58 -10.99 -13.11
C SER A 47 15.57 -11.11 -11.97
N SER A 48 15.84 -12.03 -11.04
CA SER A 48 14.97 -12.21 -9.88
C SER A 48 14.94 -10.98 -8.98
N ARG A 49 13.89 -10.88 -8.17
CA ARG A 49 13.71 -9.78 -7.24
C ARG A 49 14.84 -9.68 -6.20
N ASP A 50 15.41 -10.80 -5.80
CA ASP A 50 16.53 -10.85 -4.86
C ASP A 50 17.80 -10.25 -5.46
N VAL A 51 18.07 -10.53 -6.74
CA VAL A 51 19.19 -9.91 -7.47
C VAL A 51 18.99 -8.39 -7.57
N LEU A 52 17.79 -7.95 -7.95
CA LEU A 52 17.47 -6.52 -8.00
C LEU A 52 17.66 -5.86 -6.63
N SER A 53 17.22 -6.51 -5.55
CA SER A 53 17.38 -6.03 -4.18
C SER A 53 18.84 -5.85 -3.80
N LEU A 54 19.68 -6.84 -4.10
CA LEU A 54 21.12 -6.79 -3.83
C LEU A 54 21.81 -5.67 -4.59
N LEU A 55 21.51 -5.50 -5.88
CA LEU A 55 22.08 -4.44 -6.73
C LEU A 55 21.70 -3.03 -6.24
N VAL A 56 20.43 -2.84 -5.90
CA VAL A 56 19.92 -1.54 -5.42
C VAL A 56 20.54 -1.21 -4.05
N ARG A 57 20.47 -2.13 -3.09
CA ARG A 57 21.01 -1.90 -1.74
C ARG A 57 22.54 -1.78 -1.74
N GLY A 58 23.22 -2.54 -2.60
CA GLY A 58 24.67 -2.47 -2.78
C GLY A 58 25.17 -1.17 -3.43
N THR A 59 24.29 -0.36 -4.02
CA THR A 59 24.66 0.94 -4.59
C THR A 59 24.37 2.10 -3.66
N VAL A 60 23.16 2.15 -3.08
CA VAL A 60 22.72 3.31 -2.27
C VAL A 60 22.59 3.04 -0.78
N GLY A 61 22.89 1.81 -0.34
CA GLY A 61 22.72 1.36 1.03
C GLY A 61 21.33 0.82 1.32
N ASP A 62 21.19 0.14 2.47
CA ASP A 62 19.98 -0.60 2.83
C ASP A 62 18.74 0.29 2.98
N GLY A 63 18.84 1.39 3.74
CA GLY A 63 17.70 2.28 3.99
C GLY A 63 17.12 2.86 2.70
N PRO A 64 17.90 3.64 1.92
CA PRO A 64 17.44 4.20 0.64
C PRO A 64 17.06 3.12 -0.37
N GLY A 65 17.79 2.00 -0.39
CA GLY A 65 17.52 0.90 -1.30
C GLY A 65 16.17 0.22 -1.04
N LEU A 66 15.86 -0.08 0.22
CA LEU A 66 14.55 -0.64 0.62
C LEU A 66 13.41 0.34 0.32
N GLU A 67 13.61 1.63 0.54
CA GLU A 67 12.59 2.63 0.21
C GLU A 67 12.34 2.72 -1.31
N LEU A 68 13.38 2.60 -2.14
CA LEU A 68 13.23 2.51 -3.58
C LEU A 68 12.51 1.23 -4.01
N LEU A 69 12.89 0.07 -3.48
CA LEU A 69 12.25 -1.20 -3.81
C LEU A 69 10.75 -1.17 -3.45
N ALA A 70 10.40 -0.62 -2.28
CA ALA A 70 9.00 -0.42 -1.90
C ALA A 70 8.29 0.61 -2.80
N SER A 71 9.01 1.59 -3.32
CA SER A 71 8.45 2.56 -4.29
C SER A 71 8.23 1.94 -5.66
N LEU A 72 9.09 1.04 -6.11
CA LEU A 72 8.92 0.27 -7.34
C LEU A 72 7.73 -0.68 -7.23
N ASP A 73 7.62 -1.41 -6.11
CA ASP A 73 6.45 -2.24 -5.82
C ASP A 73 5.14 -1.47 -5.94
N ARG A 74 5.12 -0.22 -5.46
CA ARG A 74 3.96 0.67 -5.58
C ARG A 74 3.69 1.16 -7.00
N LEU A 75 4.73 1.31 -7.83
CA LEU A 75 4.58 1.72 -9.23
C LEU A 75 4.07 0.58 -10.11
N ASP A 76 4.38 -0.66 -9.75
CA ASP A 76 3.86 -1.86 -10.42
C ASP A 76 2.43 -2.23 -9.97
N LEU A 77 1.81 -1.44 -9.08
CA LEU A 77 0.42 -1.67 -8.67
C LEU A 77 -0.55 -1.19 -9.76
N PRO A 78 -1.68 -1.89 -9.95
CA PRO A 78 -2.76 -1.42 -10.82
C PRO A 78 -3.25 -0.02 -10.41
N ASP A 79 -3.53 0.83 -11.40
CA ASP A 79 -4.09 2.16 -11.16
C ASP A 79 -5.48 2.04 -10.50
N PRO A 80 -5.70 2.65 -9.32
CA PRO A 80 -7.00 2.70 -8.67
C PRO A 80 -8.15 3.15 -9.56
N GLU A 81 -7.89 4.07 -10.50
CA GLU A 81 -8.92 4.56 -11.42
C GLU A 81 -9.36 3.50 -12.43
N VAL A 82 -8.43 2.64 -12.87
CA VAL A 82 -8.75 1.49 -13.73
C VAL A 82 -9.56 0.46 -12.95
N LEU A 83 -9.18 0.18 -11.69
CA LEU A 83 -9.90 -0.76 -10.83
C LEU A 83 -11.31 -0.28 -10.49
N LEU A 84 -11.50 1.02 -10.27
CA LEU A 84 -12.82 1.61 -10.02
C LEU A 84 -13.72 1.64 -11.26
N ALA A 85 -13.13 1.67 -12.46
CA ALA A 85 -13.89 1.65 -13.71
C ALA A 85 -14.50 0.27 -14.01
N ASP A 86 -13.80 -0.83 -13.67
CA ASP A 86 -14.31 -2.19 -13.82
C ASP A 86 -13.93 -3.07 -12.61
N PRO A 87 -14.62 -2.90 -11.46
CA PRO A 87 -14.29 -3.64 -10.25
C PRO A 87 -14.61 -5.15 -10.35
N ALA A 88 -15.48 -5.56 -11.27
CA ALA A 88 -15.87 -6.97 -11.42
C ALA A 88 -14.77 -7.81 -12.07
N HIS A 89 -13.99 -7.22 -12.98
CA HIS A 89 -12.89 -7.87 -13.68
C HIS A 89 -11.51 -7.44 -13.17
N ALA A 90 -11.46 -6.75 -12.03
CA ALA A 90 -10.22 -6.30 -11.43
C ALA A 90 -9.27 -7.47 -11.10
N GLU A 91 -8.05 -7.38 -11.64
CA GLU A 91 -6.95 -8.28 -11.31
C GLU A 91 -6.17 -7.72 -10.12
N LEU A 92 -6.24 -8.43 -9.00
CA LEU A 92 -5.54 -8.06 -7.77
C LEU A 92 -4.27 -8.91 -7.60
N PRO A 93 -3.16 -8.32 -7.13
CA PRO A 93 -1.94 -9.07 -6.85
C PRO A 93 -2.18 -10.27 -5.92
N GLU A 94 -1.44 -11.36 -6.14
CA GLU A 94 -1.45 -12.54 -5.24
C GLU A 94 -0.74 -12.26 -3.91
N ARG A 95 0.34 -11.47 -3.95
CA ARG A 95 1.06 -11.03 -2.76
C ARG A 95 0.17 -10.14 -1.88
N GLY A 96 -0.04 -10.55 -0.63
CA GLY A 96 -0.96 -9.88 0.30
C GLY A 96 -0.59 -8.43 0.62
N ASP A 97 0.70 -8.11 0.73
CA ASP A 97 1.19 -6.74 0.98
C ASP A 97 0.90 -5.80 -0.21
N LEU A 98 1.10 -6.27 -1.44
CA LEU A 98 0.76 -5.54 -2.66
C LEU A 98 -0.76 -5.36 -2.79
N ARG A 99 -1.53 -6.42 -2.50
CA ARG A 99 -2.99 -6.36 -2.50
C ARG A 99 -3.51 -5.33 -1.49
N GLN A 100 -2.97 -5.32 -0.27
CA GLN A 100 -3.30 -4.31 0.74
C GLN A 100 -3.04 -2.90 0.21
N ALA A 101 -1.87 -2.66 -0.38
CA ALA A 101 -1.50 -1.37 -0.94
C ALA A 101 -2.44 -0.93 -2.09
N VAL A 102 -2.91 -1.86 -2.93
CA VAL A 102 -3.91 -1.60 -3.98
C VAL A 102 -5.23 -1.15 -3.36
N LEU A 103 -5.75 -1.90 -2.38
CA LEU A 103 -7.02 -1.58 -1.72
C LEU A 103 -6.96 -0.22 -1.00
N ASP A 104 -5.86 0.07 -0.31
CA ASP A 104 -5.62 1.37 0.32
C ASP A 104 -5.56 2.51 -0.73
N GLY A 105 -4.95 2.25 -1.89
CA GLY A 105 -4.91 3.16 -3.03
C GLY A 105 -6.30 3.49 -3.57
N VAL A 106 -7.18 2.49 -3.69
CA VAL A 106 -8.58 2.66 -4.11
C VAL A 106 -9.37 3.48 -3.09
N VAL A 107 -9.25 3.17 -1.80
CA VAL A 107 -9.90 3.95 -0.73
C VAL A 107 -9.43 5.41 -0.78
N ALA A 108 -8.13 5.64 -1.01
CA ALA A 108 -7.59 6.98 -1.17
C ALA A 108 -8.13 7.70 -2.42
N ALA A 109 -8.29 6.99 -3.54
CA ALA A 109 -8.87 7.53 -4.77
C ALA A 109 -10.35 7.94 -4.60
N VAL A 110 -11.14 7.17 -3.83
CA VAL A 110 -12.51 7.54 -3.44
C VAL A 110 -12.49 8.75 -2.51
N ARG A 111 -11.60 8.79 -1.51
CA ARG A 111 -11.50 9.92 -0.59
C ARG A 111 -11.20 11.24 -1.30
N ARG A 112 -10.34 11.22 -2.32
CA ARG A 112 -10.00 12.41 -3.12
C ARG A 112 -11.17 12.92 -3.97
N ARG A 113 -12.00 12.00 -4.48
CA ARG A 113 -13.20 12.31 -5.28
C ARG A 113 -14.40 11.52 -4.74
N PRO A 114 -15.05 12.04 -3.68
CA PRO A 114 -16.11 11.34 -2.97
C PRO A 114 -17.44 11.43 -3.73
N GLU A 115 -17.65 10.47 -4.63
CA GLU A 115 -18.86 10.30 -5.44
C GLU A 115 -19.49 8.93 -5.14
N LYS A 116 -20.83 8.85 -5.16
CA LYS A 116 -21.58 7.61 -4.81
C LYS A 116 -21.17 6.44 -5.70
N SER A 117 -21.09 6.65 -7.01
CA SER A 117 -20.67 5.63 -7.99
C SER A 117 -19.28 5.05 -7.71
N ARG A 118 -18.32 5.90 -7.30
CA ARG A 118 -16.96 5.48 -6.95
C ARG A 118 -16.92 4.71 -5.65
N TRP A 119 -17.73 5.12 -4.68
CA TRP A 119 -17.87 4.42 -3.41
C TRP A 119 -18.51 3.03 -3.58
N ASP A 120 -19.57 2.92 -4.40
CA ASP A 120 -20.20 1.65 -4.76
C ASP A 120 -19.22 0.72 -5.51
N ALA A 121 -18.46 1.26 -6.47
CA ALA A 121 -17.43 0.52 -7.19
C ALA A 121 -16.32 -0.01 -6.26
N ALA A 122 -15.90 0.79 -5.28
CA ALA A 122 -14.92 0.35 -4.28
C ALA A 122 -15.47 -0.80 -3.41
N TRP A 123 -16.75 -0.78 -3.04
CA TRP A 123 -17.38 -1.91 -2.35
C TRP A 123 -17.44 -3.17 -3.20
N ALA A 124 -17.76 -3.05 -4.50
CA ALA A 124 -17.72 -4.17 -5.43
C ALA A 124 -16.30 -4.76 -5.53
N LEU A 125 -15.27 -3.91 -5.58
CA LEU A 125 -13.88 -4.35 -5.59
C LEU A 125 -13.47 -5.08 -4.30
N LEU A 126 -13.93 -4.62 -3.13
CA LEU A 126 -13.66 -5.30 -1.86
C LEU A 126 -14.33 -6.68 -1.78
N VAL A 127 -15.53 -6.84 -2.33
CA VAL A 127 -16.15 -8.17 -2.48
C VAL A 127 -15.31 -9.06 -3.39
N ARG A 128 -14.85 -8.53 -4.53
CA ARG A 128 -13.96 -9.28 -5.43
C ARG A 128 -12.64 -9.67 -4.77
N ALA A 129 -12.07 -8.79 -3.95
CA ALA A 129 -10.86 -9.04 -3.18
C ALA A 129 -11.05 -10.16 -2.15
N LEU A 130 -12.22 -10.24 -1.52
CA LEU A 130 -12.61 -11.31 -0.60
C LEU A 130 -12.75 -12.66 -1.32
N GLU A 131 -13.33 -12.68 -2.53
CA GLU A 131 -13.52 -13.91 -3.31
C GLU A 131 -12.19 -14.53 -3.80
N THR A 132 -11.14 -13.72 -3.91
CA THR A 132 -9.88 -14.08 -4.58
C THR A 132 -8.67 -14.08 -3.65
N GLY A 133 -8.85 -13.90 -2.34
CA GLY A 133 -7.74 -13.77 -1.40
C GLY A 133 -8.13 -13.92 0.06
N ALA A 134 -7.18 -13.63 0.94
CA ALA A 134 -7.35 -13.80 2.37
C ALA A 134 -8.37 -12.77 2.95
N PRO A 135 -9.37 -13.19 3.74
CA PRO A 135 -10.43 -12.30 4.25
C PRO A 135 -9.98 -11.16 5.17
N ASP A 136 -8.81 -11.29 5.80
CA ASP A 136 -8.23 -10.30 6.70
C ASP A 136 -7.79 -9.03 5.95
N LEU A 137 -7.35 -9.16 4.70
CA LEU A 137 -6.88 -8.04 3.86
C LEU A 137 -7.98 -7.03 3.52
N VAL A 138 -9.26 -7.42 3.59
CA VAL A 138 -10.38 -6.51 3.27
C VAL A 138 -10.92 -5.76 4.49
N VAL A 139 -10.56 -6.15 5.71
CA VAL A 139 -11.14 -5.58 6.94
C VAL A 139 -10.80 -4.11 7.09
N VAL A 140 -9.51 -3.75 7.05
CA VAL A 140 -9.06 -2.36 7.23
C VAL A 140 -9.54 -1.45 6.09
N PRO A 141 -9.41 -1.84 4.80
CA PRO A 141 -9.96 -1.06 3.70
C PRO A 141 -11.48 -0.88 3.79
N ALA A 142 -12.24 -1.92 4.15
CA ALA A 142 -13.70 -1.85 4.29
C ALA A 142 -14.12 -0.91 5.42
N THR A 143 -13.50 -1.01 6.60
CA THR A 143 -13.78 -0.11 7.72
C THR A 143 -13.46 1.33 7.35
N THR A 144 -12.34 1.57 6.66
CA THR A 144 -11.95 2.91 6.20
C THR A 144 -12.93 3.45 5.15
N LEU A 145 -13.34 2.64 4.18
CA LEU A 145 -14.31 3.02 3.14
C LEU A 145 -15.70 3.33 3.73
N ALA A 146 -16.12 2.60 4.76
CA ALA A 146 -17.37 2.86 5.46
C ALA A 146 -17.40 4.26 6.11
N THR A 147 -16.24 4.75 6.59
CA THR A 147 -16.15 6.13 7.13
C THR A 147 -16.33 7.23 6.07
N LEU A 148 -16.24 6.90 4.78
CA LEU A 148 -16.45 7.84 3.68
C LEU A 148 -17.92 7.97 3.25
N ARG A 149 -18.84 7.21 3.88
CA ARG A 149 -20.27 7.24 3.57
C ARG A 149 -20.87 8.63 3.83
N ARG A 150 -21.74 9.09 2.94
CA ARG A 150 -22.56 10.29 3.10
C ARG A 150 -24.01 9.93 3.44
N GLU A 151 -24.76 10.89 3.99
CA GLU A 151 -26.13 10.65 4.49
C GLU A 151 -27.08 10.12 3.41
N ASP A 152 -26.90 10.53 2.16
CA ASP A 152 -27.66 10.15 0.97
C ASP A 152 -27.19 8.85 0.30
N TRP A 153 -26.19 8.16 0.89
CA TRP A 153 -25.63 6.93 0.34
C TRP A 153 -26.15 5.72 1.12
N ASP A 154 -27.03 4.97 0.47
CA ASP A 154 -27.52 3.69 0.95
C ASP A 154 -26.38 2.69 1.07
N VAL A 155 -26.43 1.85 2.11
CA VAL A 155 -25.47 0.78 2.37
C VAL A 155 -25.67 -0.30 1.29
N PRO A 156 -24.66 -0.60 0.45
CA PRO A 156 -24.80 -1.60 -0.60
C PRO A 156 -25.03 -3.00 0.01
N ALA A 157 -25.86 -3.82 -0.61
CA ALA A 157 -26.10 -5.21 -0.19
C ALA A 157 -24.79 -6.05 -0.15
N SER A 158 -23.75 -5.64 -0.89
CA SER A 158 -22.40 -6.20 -0.82
C SER A 158 -21.76 -6.11 0.57
N ILE A 159 -22.19 -5.16 1.42
CA ILE A 159 -21.77 -5.08 2.82
C ILE A 159 -22.22 -6.32 3.62
N GLU A 160 -23.33 -6.97 3.25
CA GLU A 160 -23.79 -8.21 3.91
C GLU A 160 -22.86 -9.39 3.64
N LYS A 161 -22.29 -9.47 2.41
CA LYS A 161 -21.26 -10.46 2.08
C LYS A 161 -19.97 -10.24 2.88
N LEU A 162 -19.66 -8.98 3.19
CA LEU A 162 -18.53 -8.57 4.02
C LEU A 162 -18.86 -8.63 5.52
N ALA A 163 -20.14 -8.72 5.91
CA ALA A 163 -20.59 -8.66 7.30
C ALA A 163 -20.07 -9.83 8.15
N GLY A 164 -19.78 -10.99 7.55
CA GLY A 164 -19.08 -12.09 8.22
C GLY A 164 -17.69 -11.66 8.72
N ALA A 165 -16.90 -11.00 7.87
CA ALA A 165 -15.57 -10.49 8.19
C ALA A 165 -15.60 -9.20 9.05
N VAL A 166 -16.56 -8.31 8.80
CA VAL A 166 -16.72 -7.02 9.53
C VAL A 166 -17.35 -7.21 10.92
N SER A 167 -18.14 -8.27 11.15
CA SER A 167 -18.73 -8.56 12.47
C SER A 167 -17.68 -8.82 13.57
N VAL A 168 -16.49 -9.30 13.19
CA VAL A 168 -15.35 -9.48 14.09
C VAL A 168 -14.79 -8.12 14.52
N SER A 169 -14.74 -7.14 13.60
CA SER A 169 -14.28 -5.78 13.89
C SER A 169 -15.26 -5.05 14.83
N ARG A 170 -16.57 -5.11 14.57
CA ARG A 170 -17.57 -4.48 15.43
C ARG A 170 -17.52 -5.00 16.87
N ARG A 171 -17.33 -6.31 17.04
CA ARG A 171 -17.16 -6.94 18.36
C ARG A 171 -15.84 -6.56 19.03
N ALA A 172 -14.77 -6.37 18.26
CA ALA A 172 -13.47 -5.93 18.78
C ALA A 172 -13.52 -4.45 19.23
N ASP A 173 -14.16 -3.58 18.45
CA ASP A 173 -14.35 -2.16 18.79
C ASP A 173 -15.27 -2.00 20.01
N GLU A 174 -16.36 -2.78 20.09
CA GLU A 174 -17.23 -2.84 21.28
C GLU A 174 -16.52 -3.42 22.51
N ALA A 175 -15.58 -4.36 22.34
CA ALA A 175 -14.75 -4.86 23.43
C ALA A 175 -13.75 -3.81 23.91
N ALA A 176 -13.04 -3.14 22.99
CA ALA A 176 -12.08 -2.08 23.31
C ALA A 176 -12.75 -0.87 23.98
N ALA A 177 -13.95 -0.47 23.53
CA ALA A 177 -14.73 0.60 24.15
C ALA A 177 -15.16 0.24 25.58
N ARG A 178 -15.55 -1.02 25.85
CA ARG A 178 -15.91 -1.49 27.20
C ARG A 178 -14.71 -1.51 28.14
N THR A 179 -13.54 -1.92 27.67
CA THR A 179 -12.29 -1.90 28.46
C THR A 179 -11.86 -0.47 28.79
N ALA A 180 -11.99 0.47 27.84
CA ALA A 180 -11.67 1.88 28.08
C ALA A 180 -12.59 2.53 29.13
N LEU A 181 -13.89 2.18 29.13
CA LEU A 181 -14.85 2.66 30.12
C LEU A 181 -14.59 2.09 31.53
N THR A 182 -14.21 0.81 31.63
CA THR A 182 -13.87 0.19 32.93
C THR A 182 -12.58 0.76 33.52
N VAL A 183 -11.56 1.04 32.70
CA VAL A 183 -10.32 1.68 33.15
C VAL A 183 -10.56 3.13 33.61
N LYS A 184 -11.49 3.85 32.97
CA LYS A 184 -11.87 5.21 33.37
C LYS A 184 -12.70 5.25 34.66
N ALA A 185 -13.50 4.21 34.94
CA ALA A 185 -14.28 4.11 36.18
C ALA A 185 -13.46 3.63 37.39
N ALA A 186 -12.27 3.04 37.16
CA ALA A 186 -11.36 2.59 38.21
C ALA A 186 -10.26 3.61 38.59
N ARG A 187 -10.29 4.81 37.99
CA ARG A 187 -9.45 5.97 38.33
C ARG A 187 -10.30 7.05 38.99
#